data_AF-A0AAU3PXA5-F1
#
_entry.id   AF-A0AAU3PXA5-F1
#
_cell.length_a   1.000
_cell.length_b   1.000
_cell.length_c   1.000
_cell.angle_alpha   90.00
_cell.angle_beta   90.00
_cell.angle_gamma   90.00
#
_symmetry.space_group_name_H-M   'P 1'
#
loop_
_entity.id
_entity.type
_entity.pdbx_description
1 polymer ?
#
loop_
_entity_poly.entity_id
_entity_poly.type
_entity_poly.pdbx_seq_one_letter_code
_entity_poly.pdbx_strand_id
1 'polypeptide(L)'
;MLYNGPILQTLSEELATHRGALVAEAANLQAAAKRLGIAWEGNTGLDAFNIAKHKWDVEFGNPEKDGESPDSTIGIIDALSKAVEQAKNNAFHADGKVSQGFGG
;
A
#
# COMPACT_ATOMS: atom_id res chain seq x y z
N MET A 1 -1.98 -26.15 -11.20
CA MET A 1 -2.67 -25.12 -10.40
C MET A 1 -3.15 -24.05 -11.38
N LEU A 2 -4.46 -24.00 -11.65
CA LEU A 2 -5.05 -22.96 -12.49
C LEU A 2 -5.05 -21.64 -11.71
N TYR A 3 -3.95 -20.90 -11.74
CA TYR A 3 -4.01 -19.49 -11.43
C TYR A 3 -4.72 -18.80 -12.60
N ASN A 4 -5.92 -18.26 -12.36
CA ASN A 4 -6.66 -17.55 -13.40
C ASN A 4 -5.98 -16.19 -13.61
N GLY A 5 -5.15 -16.08 -14.66
CA GLY A 5 -4.39 -14.87 -14.99
C GLY A 5 -5.21 -13.57 -14.94
N PRO A 6 -6.42 -13.54 -15.52
CA PRO A 6 -7.38 -12.44 -15.35
C PRO A 6 -7.65 -12.03 -13.90
N ILE A 7 -7.82 -12.98 -12.97
CA ILE A 7 -8.08 -12.69 -11.55
C ILE A 7 -6.85 -12.07 -10.88
N LEU A 8 -5.65 -12.59 -11.18
CA LEU A 8 -4.41 -12.03 -10.64
C LEU A 8 -4.15 -10.61 -11.18
N GLN A 9 -4.54 -10.36 -12.43
CA GLN A 9 -4.44 -9.04 -13.02
C GLN A 9 -5.42 -8.05 -12.38
N THR A 10 -6.70 -8.40 -12.25
CA THR A 10 -7.69 -7.55 -11.56
C THR A 10 -7.27 -7.28 -10.12
N LEU A 11 -6.82 -8.30 -9.38
CA LEU A 11 -6.35 -8.13 -8.00
C LEU A 11 -5.13 -7.18 -7.93
N SER A 12 -4.18 -7.29 -8.87
CA SER A 12 -3.02 -6.40 -8.93
C SER A 12 -3.43 -4.94 -9.18
N GLU A 13 -4.39 -4.71 -10.09
CA GLU A 13 -4.90 -3.39 -10.43
C GLU A 13 -5.69 -2.75 -9.27
N GLU A 14 -6.52 -3.54 -8.58
CA GLU A 14 -7.26 -3.10 -7.40
C GLU A 14 -6.32 -2.73 -6.25
N LEU A 15 -5.33 -3.59 -5.95
CA LEU A 15 -4.34 -3.32 -4.91
C LEU A 15 -3.53 -2.05 -5.21
N ALA A 16 -3.10 -1.87 -6.46
CA ALA A 16 -2.39 -0.65 -6.87
C ALA A 16 -3.26 0.61 -6.73
N THR A 17 -4.53 0.52 -7.11
CA THR A 17 -5.48 1.63 -7.01
C THR A 17 -5.75 2.01 -5.55
N HIS A 18 -6.06 1.03 -4.69
CA HIS A 18 -6.30 1.26 -3.28
C HIS A 18 -5.07 1.79 -2.56
N ARG A 19 -3.89 1.26 -2.90
CA ARG A 19 -2.61 1.78 -2.40
C ARG A 19 -2.44 3.26 -2.77
N GLY A 20 -2.63 3.59 -4.05
CA GLY A 20 -2.49 4.97 -4.53
C GLY A 20 -3.42 5.93 -3.82
N ALA A 21 -4.69 5.54 -3.64
CA ALA A 21 -5.68 6.32 -2.90
C ALA A 21 -5.29 6.52 -1.43
N LEU A 22 -4.84 5.46 -0.76
CA LEU A 22 -4.46 5.52 0.66
C LEU A 22 -3.21 6.39 0.89
N VAL A 23 -2.21 6.28 0.01
CA VAL A 23 -1.00 7.12 0.06
C VAL A 23 -1.35 8.58 -0.18
N ALA A 24 -2.22 8.86 -1.15
CA ALA A 24 -2.67 10.23 -1.43
C ALA A 24 -3.41 10.84 -0.23
N GLU A 25 -4.32 10.09 0.40
CA GLU A 25 -5.06 10.57 1.57
C GLU A 25 -4.16 10.76 2.79
N ALA A 26 -3.22 9.84 3.01
CA ALA A 26 -2.22 10.01 4.07
C ALA A 26 -1.36 11.26 3.85
N ALA A 27 -0.94 11.54 2.61
CA ALA A 27 -0.20 12.76 2.27
C ALA A 27 -1.02 14.05 2.47
N ASN A 28 -2.31 14.02 2.10
CA ASN A 28 -3.25 15.12 2.36
C ASN A 28 -3.36 15.39 3.87
N LEU A 29 -3.48 14.33 4.68
CA LEU A 29 -3.51 14.46 6.13
C LEU A 29 -2.21 15.04 6.68
N GLN A 30 -1.03 14.61 6.19
CA GLN A 30 0.26 15.22 6.59
C GLN A 30 0.27 16.73 6.30
N ALA A 31 -0.17 17.13 5.11
CA ALA A 31 -0.22 18.53 4.73
C ALA A 31 -1.20 19.34 5.59
N ALA A 32 -2.39 18.79 5.87
CA ALA A 32 -3.37 19.41 6.77
C ALA A 32 -2.83 19.53 8.20
N ALA A 33 -2.16 18.50 8.70
CA ALA A 33 -1.52 18.50 10.01
C ALA A 33 -0.46 19.58 10.15
N LYS A 34 0.41 19.75 9.14
CA LYS A 34 1.42 20.82 9.11
C LYS A 34 0.78 22.20 9.18
N ARG A 35 -0.30 22.42 8.43
CA ARG A 35 -1.06 23.70 8.45
C ARG A 35 -1.73 23.94 9.80
N LEU A 36 -2.34 22.92 10.40
CA LEU A 36 -2.95 23.00 11.73
C LEU A 36 -1.93 23.29 12.82
N GLY A 37 -0.75 22.66 12.76
CA GLY A 37 0.33 22.90 13.71
C GLY A 37 0.77 24.36 13.75
N ILE A 38 0.87 25.00 12.58
CA ILE A 38 1.19 26.44 12.48
C ILE A 38 0.04 27.30 12.99
N ALA A 39 -1.21 26.95 12.64
CA ALA A 39 -2.37 27.76 13.00
C ALA A 39 -2.74 27.69 14.49
N TRP A 40 -2.44 26.57 15.16
CA TRP A 40 -2.86 26.26 16.53
C TRP A 40 -1.69 26.16 17.51
N GLU A 41 -0.56 26.78 17.20
CA GLU A 41 0.61 26.79 18.08
C GLU A 41 0.25 27.32 19.47
N GLY A 42 0.59 26.55 20.53
CA GLY A 42 0.26 26.87 21.92
C GLY A 42 -1.19 26.55 22.35
N ASN A 43 -1.99 25.90 21.51
CA ASN A 43 -3.35 25.47 21.83
C ASN A 43 -3.39 23.99 22.23
N THR A 44 -4.08 23.65 23.33
CA THR A 44 -4.29 22.26 23.79
C THR A 44 -5.04 21.38 22.79
N GLY A 45 -5.82 21.96 21.88
CA GLY A 45 -6.46 21.25 20.77
C GLY A 45 -5.46 20.65 19.77
N LEU A 46 -4.26 21.24 19.65
CA LEU A 46 -3.19 20.71 18.81
C LEU A 46 -2.63 19.40 19.38
N ASP A 47 -2.50 19.29 20.70
CA ASP A 47 -2.02 18.05 21.34
C ASP A 47 -2.97 16.88 21.10
N ALA A 48 -4.27 17.12 21.25
CA ALA A 48 -5.30 16.11 20.98
C ALA A 48 -5.29 15.69 19.49
N PHE A 49 -5.15 16.64 18.58
CA PHE A 49 -5.00 16.35 17.15
C PHE A 49 -3.74 15.54 16.85
N ASN A 50 -2.59 15.90 17.43
CA ASN A 50 -1.33 15.17 17.24
C ASN A 50 -1.42 13.73 17.74
N ILE A 51 -2.11 13.47 18.86
CA ILE A 51 -2.37 12.12 19.36
C ILE A 51 -3.23 11.33 18.37
N ALA A 52 -4.33 11.92 17.89
CA ALA A 52 -5.21 11.27 16.92
C ALA A 52 -4.49 10.97 15.61
N LYS A 53 -3.71 11.93 15.12
CA LYS A 53 -2.85 11.79 13.95
C LYS A 53 -1.81 10.68 14.12
N HIS A 54 -1.17 10.60 15.29
CA HIS A 54 -0.19 9.56 15.53
C HIS A 54 -0.81 8.15 15.47
N LYS A 55 -2.02 7.97 16.02
CA LYS A 55 -2.76 6.70 15.89
C LYS A 55 -3.06 6.37 14.43
N TRP A 56 -3.44 7.37 13.64
CA TRP A 56 -3.64 7.20 12.20
C TRP A 56 -2.35 6.78 11.48
N ASP A 57 -1.23 7.46 11.76
CA ASP A 57 0.06 7.14 11.15
C ASP A 57 0.55 5.72 11.50
N VAL A 58 0.24 5.21 12.70
CA VAL A 58 0.56 3.84 13.11
C VAL A 58 -0.30 2.82 12.36
N GLU A 59 -1.61 3.06 12.26
CA GLU A 59 -2.57 2.13 11.63
C GLU A 59 -2.40 2.06 10.11
N PHE A 60 -2.31 3.23 9.47
CA PHE A 60 -2.33 3.32 8.01
C PHE A 60 -0.93 3.46 7.42
N GLY A 61 0.05 3.90 8.20
CA GLY A 61 1.40 4.16 7.75
C GLY A 61 1.60 5.64 7.42
N ASN A 62 2.84 6.11 7.59
CA ASN A 62 3.24 7.45 7.19
C ASN A 62 4.03 7.39 5.86
N PRO A 63 3.53 7.96 4.76
CA PRO A 63 4.21 7.94 3.46
C PRO A 63 5.50 8.77 3.43
N GLU A 64 5.69 9.71 4.38
CA GLU A 64 6.97 10.43 4.53
C GLU A 64 8.05 9.56 5.21
N LYS A 65 7.67 8.39 5.73
CA LYS A 65 8.53 7.42 6.42
C LYS A 65 8.43 6.03 5.80
N ASP A 66 8.52 6.00 4.47
CA ASP A 66 8.45 4.76 3.68
C ASP A 66 9.40 3.69 4.25
N GLY A 67 8.84 2.50 4.53
CA GLY A 67 9.59 1.35 5.04
C GLY A 67 9.68 1.23 6.56
N GLU A 68 9.24 2.22 7.34
CA GLU A 68 9.29 2.16 8.81
C GLU A 68 8.09 1.40 9.43
N SER A 69 7.08 1.03 8.64
CA SER A 69 5.85 0.41 9.17
C SER A 69 5.35 -0.72 8.27
N PRO A 70 6.06 -1.87 8.22
CA PRO A 70 5.65 -3.01 7.41
C PRO A 70 4.29 -3.58 7.82
N ASP A 71 3.92 -3.42 9.09
CA ASP A 71 2.64 -3.91 9.65
C ASP A 71 1.49 -2.89 9.51
N SER A 72 1.76 -1.71 8.96
CA SER A 72 0.69 -0.73 8.65
C SER A 72 -0.14 -1.18 7.45
N THR A 73 -1.33 -0.60 7.29
CA THR A 73 -2.20 -0.89 6.14
C THR A 73 -1.49 -0.67 4.80
N ILE A 74 -0.75 0.43 4.63
CA ILE A 74 0.07 0.67 3.42
C ILE A 74 1.14 -0.43 3.27
N GLY A 75 1.85 -0.77 4.35
CA GLY A 75 2.88 -1.81 4.35
C GLY A 75 2.36 -3.20 3.96
N ILE A 76 1.18 -3.56 4.48
CA ILE A 76 0.50 -4.82 4.15
C ILE A 76 0.06 -4.83 2.68
N ILE A 77 -0.54 -3.75 2.18
CA ILE A 77 -0.93 -3.65 0.77
C ILE A 77 0.30 -3.74 -0.15
N ASP A 78 1.43 -3.15 0.26
CA ASP A 78 2.70 -3.28 -0.46
C ASP A 78 3.23 -4.71 -0.51
N ALA A 79 3.19 -5.42 0.62
CA ALA A 79 3.58 -6.81 0.70
C ALA A 79 2.67 -7.70 -0.18
N LEU A 80 1.36 -7.47 -0.13
CA LEU A 80 0.38 -8.18 -0.96
C LEU A 80 0.60 -7.90 -2.45
N SER A 81 0.81 -6.64 -2.83
CA SER A 81 1.07 -6.26 -4.23
C SER A 81 2.32 -6.97 -4.77
N LYS A 82 3.40 -7.03 -3.98
CA LYS A 82 4.62 -7.77 -4.34
C LYS A 82 4.38 -9.26 -4.47
N ALA A 83 3.61 -9.87 -3.55
CA ALA A 83 3.29 -11.28 -3.60
C ALA A 83 2.43 -11.64 -4.82
N VAL A 84 1.44 -10.80 -5.17
CA VAL A 84 0.61 -10.97 -6.36
C VAL A 84 1.45 -10.84 -7.63
N GLU A 85 2.35 -9.87 -7.71
CA GLU A 85 3.24 -9.69 -8.86
C GLU A 85 4.20 -10.89 -9.02
N GLN A 86 4.74 -11.42 -7.92
CA GLN A 86 5.55 -12.64 -7.93
C GLN A 86 4.74 -13.86 -8.38
N ALA A 87 3.50 -14.01 -7.89
CA ALA A 87 2.62 -15.10 -8.30
C ALA A 87 2.28 -15.02 -9.79
N LYS A 88 1.99 -13.82 -10.30
CA LYS A 88 1.77 -13.53 -11.72
C LYS A 88 2.98 -13.92 -12.57
N ASN A 89 4.18 -13.49 -12.17
CA ASN A 89 5.42 -13.82 -12.86
C ASN A 89 5.70 -15.33 -12.86
N ASN A 90 5.49 -16.00 -11.72
CA ASN A 90 5.68 -17.46 -11.62
C ASN A 90 4.70 -18.22 -12.51
N ALA A 91 3.43 -17.79 -12.58
CA ALA A 91 2.42 -18.39 -13.44
C ALA A 91 2.80 -18.27 -14.93
N PHE A 92 3.20 -17.07 -15.39
CA PHE A 92 3.63 -16.87 -16.77
C PHE A 92 4.88 -17.70 -17.15
N HIS A 93 5.86 -17.81 -16.26
CA HIS A 93 7.06 -18.63 -16.51
C HIS A 93 6.76 -20.14 -16.51
N ALA A 94 5.82 -20.60 -15.68
CA ALA A 94 5.40 -22.00 -15.66
C ALA A 94 4.71 -22.40 -16.97
N ASP A 95 3.77 -21.58 -17.45
CA ASP A 95 3.06 -21.84 -18.72
C ASP A 95 4.01 -21.85 -19.93
N GLY A 96 4.99 -20.94 -19.96
CA GLY A 96 6.02 -20.93 -21.01
C GLY A 96 6.88 -22.19 -21.07
N LYS A 97 7.28 -22.74 -19.91
CA LYS A 97 8.07 -23.98 -19.83
C LYS A 97 7.26 -25.21 -20.24
N VAL A 98 5.97 -25.25 -19.91
CA VAL A 98 5.09 -26.36 -20.30
C VAL A 98 4.86 -26.37 -21.81
N SER A 99 4.61 -25.21 -22.43
CA SER A 99 4.47 -25.07 -23.89
C SER A 99 5.71 -25.57 -24.65
N GLN A 100 6.91 -25.32 -24.11
CA GLN A 100 8.18 -25.74 -24.71
C GLN A 100 8.44 -27.25 -24.55
N GLY A 101 7.89 -27.90 -23.53
CA GLY A 101 8.06 -29.33 -23.25
C GLY A 101 7.14 -30.28 -24.04
N PHE A 102 6.05 -29.76 -24.63
CA PHE A 102 5.14 -30.54 -25.48
C PHE A 102 5.41 -30.40 -26.99
N GLY A 103 6.37 -29.55 -27.39
CA GLY A 103 6.77 -29.33 -28.78
C GLY A 103 8.05 -30.06 -29.21
N GLY A 104 8.56 -30.99 -28.39
CA GLY A 104 9.74 -31.81 -28.67
C GLY A 104 9.40 -33.24 -29.07
#